data_AF-A0A8T3YC22-F1
#
_entry.id   AF-A0A8T3YC22-F1
#
_cell.length_a   1.000
_cell.length_b   1.000
_cell.length_c   1.000
_cell.angle_alpha   90.00
_cell.angle_beta   90.00
_cell.angle_gamma   90.00
#
_symmetry.space_group_name_H-M   'P 1'
#
loop_
_entity.id
_entity.type
_entity.pdbx_description
1 polymer ?
#
loop_
_entity_poly.entity_id
_entity_poly.type
_entity_poly.pdbx_seq_one_letter_code
_entity_poly.pdbx_strand_id
1 'polypeptide(L)'
;MDKLFGIRDSEGELYFHLEKTPEGVSVISKIDYALFKDQSYNFDEKWQGRLPEKETYEGYEEGGVYMGVLVSKERIHIIIRGLKSSEKRKQIKDLIGSKYKLIEPIEIKK
;
A
#
# COMPACT_ATOMS: atom_id res chain seq x y z
N MET A 1 13.84 -4.43 -8.06
CA MET A 1 13.18 -3.44 -7.18
C MET A 1 12.21 -2.69 -8.05
N ASP A 2 10.96 -2.70 -7.63
CA ASP A 2 9.84 -2.14 -8.38
C ASP A 2 9.74 -0.63 -8.14
N LYS A 3 8.95 0.09 -8.93
CA LYS A 3 8.91 1.55 -8.82
C LYS A 3 7.90 2.01 -7.78
N LEU A 4 8.37 2.85 -6.87
CA LEU A 4 7.55 3.69 -6.01
C LEU A 4 7.52 5.08 -6.62
N PHE A 5 6.36 5.51 -7.08
CA PHE A 5 6.15 6.81 -7.74
C PHE A 5 5.94 7.95 -6.76
N GLY A 6 5.54 7.66 -5.53
CA GLY A 6 5.37 8.68 -4.51
C GLY A 6 4.98 8.13 -3.15
N ILE A 7 5.43 8.82 -2.11
CA ILE A 7 5.02 8.64 -0.72
C ILE A 7 4.48 9.98 -0.23
N ARG A 8 3.36 9.95 0.51
CA ARG A 8 2.93 11.08 1.34
C ARG A 8 2.76 10.57 2.77
N ASP A 9 3.47 11.21 3.70
CA ASP A 9 3.47 10.87 5.12
C ASP A 9 3.05 12.12 5.91
N SER A 10 1.78 12.17 6.32
CA SER A 10 1.18 13.32 7.02
C SER A 10 0.46 12.87 8.28
N GLU A 11 0.29 13.73 9.29
CA GLU A 11 -0.16 13.33 10.63
C GLU A 11 -1.32 12.31 10.66
N GLY A 12 -2.37 12.50 9.84
CA GLY A 12 -3.52 11.59 9.77
C GLY A 12 -3.50 10.53 8.65
N GLU A 13 -2.53 10.57 7.72
CA GLU A 13 -2.56 9.77 6.50
C GLU A 13 -1.16 9.39 6.01
N LEU A 14 -1.02 8.11 5.69
CA LEU A 14 0.13 7.54 5.00
C LEU A 14 -0.35 7.00 3.64
N TYR A 15 0.27 7.46 2.56
CA TYR A 15 -0.11 7.14 1.19
C TYR A 15 1.09 6.70 0.36
N PHE A 16 0.86 5.71 -0.50
CA PHE A 16 1.85 5.15 -1.42
C PHE A 16 1.27 4.99 -2.83
N HIS A 17 2.08 5.30 -3.83
CA HIS A 17 1.78 5.11 -5.24
C HIS A 17 2.84 4.18 -5.85
N LEU A 18 2.47 2.94 -6.16
CA LEU A 18 3.37 1.87 -6.56
C LEU A 18 3.12 1.40 -7.99
N GLU A 19 4.13 0.82 -8.62
CA GLU A 19 3.99 0.02 -9.83
C GLU A 19 3.18 -1.23 -9.54
N LYS A 20 2.28 -1.60 -10.45
CA LYS A 20 1.52 -2.84 -10.35
C LYS A 20 2.41 -4.01 -10.73
N THR A 21 2.89 -4.76 -9.74
CA THR A 21 3.69 -5.97 -9.91
C THR A 21 3.10 -7.12 -9.09
N PRO A 22 3.42 -8.40 -9.40
CA PRO A 22 3.02 -9.53 -8.57
C PRO A 22 3.38 -9.38 -7.09
N GLU A 23 4.50 -8.72 -6.80
CA GLU A 23 4.98 -8.40 -5.45
C GLU A 23 4.02 -7.47 -4.68
N GLY A 24 3.18 -6.71 -5.38
CA GLY A 24 2.19 -5.82 -4.80
C GLY A 24 1.22 -6.53 -3.85
N VAL A 25 0.74 -7.73 -4.21
CA VAL A 25 -0.15 -8.52 -3.34
C VAL A 25 0.54 -8.85 -2.02
N SER A 26 1.79 -9.33 -2.09
CA SER A 26 2.55 -9.71 -0.91
C SER A 26 2.80 -8.51 0.02
N VAL A 27 3.07 -7.33 -0.55
CA VAL A 27 3.24 -6.10 0.23
C VAL A 27 1.94 -5.68 0.90
N ILE A 28 0.83 -5.66 0.16
CA ILE A 28 -0.49 -5.32 0.68
C ILE A 28 -0.85 -6.26 1.84
N SER A 29 -0.67 -7.57 1.66
CA SER A 29 -0.97 -8.58 2.68
C SER A 29 -0.13 -8.42 3.95
N LYS A 30 1.14 -8.04 3.82
CA LYS A 30 2.00 -7.78 4.99
C LYS A 30 1.61 -6.52 5.74
N ILE A 31 1.18 -5.49 5.02
CA ILE A 31 0.66 -4.25 5.63
C ILE A 31 -0.64 -4.55 6.37
N ASP A 32 -1.56 -5.24 5.70
CA ASP A 32 -2.84 -5.69 6.23
C ASP A 32 -2.64 -6.48 7.54
N TYR A 33 -1.77 -7.49 7.52
CA TYR A 33 -1.40 -8.25 8.73
C TYR A 33 -0.79 -7.39 9.84
N ALA A 34 0.05 -6.41 9.50
CA ALA A 34 0.65 -5.50 10.50
C ALA A 34 -0.38 -4.54 11.13
N LEU A 35 -1.45 -4.22 10.39
CA LEU A 35 -2.54 -3.36 10.83
C LEU A 35 -3.61 -4.14 11.60
N PHE A 36 -4.00 -5.32 11.12
CA PHE A 36 -5.24 -6.02 11.50
C PHE A 36 -5.04 -7.51 11.85
N LYS A 37 -3.82 -7.92 12.24
CA LYS A 37 -3.36 -9.30 12.55
C LYS A 37 -4.40 -10.35 13.00
N ASP A 38 -5.39 -9.97 13.81
CA ASP A 38 -6.36 -10.87 14.44
C ASP A 38 -7.75 -10.87 13.76
N GLN A 39 -7.87 -10.32 12.54
CA GLN A 39 -9.16 -10.11 11.86
C GLN A 39 -9.36 -11.03 10.64
N SER A 40 -10.63 -11.25 10.30
CA SER A 40 -11.05 -12.13 9.20
C SER A 40 -11.01 -11.49 7.81
N TYR A 41 -10.63 -10.20 7.72
CA TYR A 41 -10.53 -9.51 6.45
C TYR A 41 -9.10 -9.56 5.94
N ASN A 42 -8.90 -10.19 4.78
CA ASN A 42 -7.62 -10.24 4.09
C ASN A 42 -7.79 -9.78 2.64
N PHE A 43 -7.06 -8.76 2.21
CA PHE A 43 -7.07 -8.31 0.81
C PHE A 43 -6.67 -9.43 -0.16
N ASP A 44 -5.75 -10.30 0.26
CA ASP A 44 -5.28 -11.45 -0.51
C ASP A 44 -6.40 -12.44 -0.82
N GLU A 45 -7.25 -12.73 0.17
CA GLU A 45 -8.41 -13.61 -0.01
C GLU A 45 -9.43 -12.99 -0.96
N LYS A 46 -9.66 -11.67 -0.86
CA LYS A 46 -10.58 -10.95 -1.75
C LYS A 46 -10.15 -11.00 -3.22
N TRP A 47 -8.84 -10.95 -3.49
CA TRP A 47 -8.33 -11.01 -4.85
C TRP A 47 -7.76 -12.39 -5.24
N GLN A 48 -8.00 -13.41 -4.41
CA GLN A 48 -7.63 -14.80 -4.68
C GLN A 48 -6.13 -14.97 -4.98
N GLY A 49 -5.25 -14.33 -4.22
CA GLY A 49 -3.79 -14.51 -4.39
C GLY A 49 -3.13 -13.66 -5.47
N ARG A 50 -3.89 -12.81 -6.20
CA ARG A 50 -3.38 -12.04 -7.35
C ARG A 50 -3.98 -10.65 -7.41
N LEU A 51 -3.27 -9.68 -8.01
CA LEU A 51 -3.87 -8.37 -8.24
C LEU A 51 -5.01 -8.47 -9.27
N PRO A 52 -6.11 -7.71 -9.08
CA PRO A 52 -7.20 -7.69 -10.05
C PRO A 52 -6.73 -7.14 -11.39
N GLU A 53 -7.21 -7.73 -12.49
CA GLU A 53 -6.87 -7.29 -13.85
C GLU A 53 -7.49 -5.93 -14.19
N LYS A 54 -8.72 -5.73 -13.73
CA LYS A 54 -9.49 -4.49 -13.90
C LYS A 54 -9.27 -3.56 -12.72
N GLU A 55 -9.57 -2.28 -12.94
CA GLU A 55 -9.57 -1.31 -11.86
C GLU A 55 -10.51 -1.74 -10.75
N THR A 56 -9.99 -1.84 -9.52
CA THR A 56 -10.73 -2.29 -8.35
C THR A 56 -10.26 -1.51 -7.14
N TYR A 57 -11.21 -1.17 -6.28
CA TYR A 57 -10.95 -0.55 -5.00
C TYR A 57 -11.49 -1.45 -3.89
N GLU A 58 -10.67 -1.71 -2.90
CA GLU A 58 -11.06 -2.41 -1.68
C GLU A 58 -10.60 -1.59 -0.46
N GLY A 59 -11.33 -1.69 0.64
CA GLY A 59 -10.98 -0.98 1.86
C GLY A 59 -11.53 -1.66 3.10
N TYR A 60 -10.81 -1.51 4.20
CA TYR A 60 -11.16 -2.08 5.50
C TYR A 60 -10.84 -1.09 6.62
N GLU A 61 -11.73 -1.01 7.61
CA GLU A 61 -11.57 -0.17 8.79
C GLU A 61 -11.84 -1.00 10.04
N GLU A 62 -10.96 -0.90 11.03
CA GLU A 62 -11.13 -1.53 12.33
C GLU A 62 -10.40 -0.71 13.40
N GLY A 63 -11.03 -0.53 14.57
CA GLY A 63 -10.40 0.19 15.68
C GLY A 63 -9.97 1.63 15.36
N GLY A 64 -10.64 2.29 14.40
CA GLY A 64 -10.30 3.63 13.92
C GLY A 64 -9.06 3.70 13.03
N VAL A 65 -8.53 2.56 12.60
CA VAL A 65 -7.47 2.46 11.58
C VAL A 65 -8.09 1.97 10.29
N TYR A 66 -7.83 2.70 9.21
CA TYR A 66 -8.36 2.42 7.89
C TYR A 66 -7.23 2.09 6.92
N MET A 67 -7.44 1.10 6.06
CA MET A 67 -6.61 0.81 4.89
C MET A 67 -7.49 0.73 3.65
N GLY A 68 -7.14 1.49 2.62
CA GLY A 68 -7.74 1.41 1.29
C GLY A 68 -6.68 1.07 0.25
N VAL A 69 -7.06 0.25 -0.73
CA VAL A 69 -6.22 -0.08 -1.87
C VAL A 69 -6.99 0.05 -3.16
N LEU A 70 -6.53 0.96 -4.03
CA LEU A 70 -6.98 1.05 -5.42
C LEU A 70 -5.92 0.40 -6.31
N VAL A 71 -6.30 -0.61 -7.08
CA VAL A 71 -5.46 -1.21 -8.10
C VAL A 71 -6.00 -0.76 -9.45
N SER A 72 -5.22 0.01 -10.20
CA SER A 72 -5.55 0.41 -11.58
C SER A 72 -4.90 -0.54 -12.59
N LYS A 73 -4.90 -0.15 -13.87
CA LYS A 73 -4.24 -0.94 -14.93
C LYS A 73 -2.75 -1.13 -14.67
N GLU A 74 -2.06 -0.09 -14.17
CA GLU A 74 -0.60 -0.11 -14.04
C GLU A 74 -0.09 0.29 -12.66
N ARG A 75 -0.97 0.70 -11.74
CA ARG A 75 -0.59 1.27 -10.45
C ARG A 75 -1.37 0.65 -9.31
N ILE A 76 -0.76 0.70 -8.13
CA ILE A 76 -1.40 0.39 -6.85
C ILE A 76 -1.31 1.65 -6.01
N HIS A 77 -2.43 2.06 -5.45
CA HIS A 77 -2.52 3.16 -4.50
C HIS A 77 -2.92 2.58 -3.16
N ILE A 78 -2.07 2.76 -2.15
CA ILE A 78 -2.35 2.32 -0.79
C ILE A 78 -2.53 3.57 0.06
N ILE A 79 -3.64 3.65 0.76
CA ILE A 79 -3.95 4.73 1.70
C ILE A 79 -4.20 4.13 3.08
N ILE A 80 -3.56 4.70 4.10
CA ILE A 80 -3.70 4.25 5.48
C ILE A 80 -4.02 5.48 6.33
N ARG A 81 -5.10 5.44 7.08
CA ARG A 81 -5.56 6.53 7.95
C ARG A 81 -5.75 6.06 9.39
N GLY A 82 -5.74 7.00 10.32
CA GLY A 82 -5.93 6.71 11.75
C GLY A 82 -4.73 6.04 12.44
N LEU A 83 -3.63 5.81 11.70
CA LEU A 83 -2.42 5.20 12.23
C LEU A 83 -1.54 6.22 12.98
N LYS A 84 -1.74 6.31 14.31
CA LYS A 84 -1.02 7.27 15.17
C LYS A 84 0.40 6.83 15.56
N SER A 85 0.70 5.53 15.52
CA SER A 85 2.01 5.00 15.94
C SER A 85 3.09 5.28 14.88
N SER A 86 4.11 6.07 15.26
CA SER A 86 5.28 6.35 14.40
C SER A 86 6.10 5.10 14.08
N GLU A 87 6.22 4.17 15.02
CA GLU A 87 6.92 2.90 14.84
C GLU A 87 6.22 2.04 13.78
N LYS A 88 4.90 1.86 13.88
CA LYS A 88 4.12 1.13 12.87
C LYS A 88 4.21 1.79 11.49
N ARG A 89 4.17 3.13 11.43
CA ARG A 89 4.36 3.87 10.16
C ARG A 89 5.73 3.60 9.55
N LYS A 90 6.79 3.58 10.37
CA LYS A 90 8.13 3.22 9.92
C LYS A 90 8.16 1.79 9.40
N GLN A 91 7.61 0.84 10.15
CA GLN A 91 7.53 -0.56 9.73
C GLN A 91 6.85 -0.73 8.37
N ILE A 92 5.74 -0.04 8.12
CA ILE A 92 5.02 -0.09 6.83
C ILE A 92 5.85 0.51 5.70
N LYS A 93 6.52 1.65 5.95
CA LYS A 93 7.45 2.24 4.97
C LYS A 93 8.60 1.30 4.65
N ASP A 94 9.15 0.60 5.65
CA ASP A 94 10.23 -0.37 5.47
C ASP A 94 9.75 -1.60 4.67
N LEU A 95 8.52 -2.08 4.91
CA LEU A 95 7.91 -3.16 4.11
C LEU A 95 7.85 -2.79 2.63
N ILE A 96 7.40 -1.57 2.30
CA ILE A 96 7.34 -1.08 0.92
C ILE A 96 8.75 -0.88 0.38
N GLY A 97 9.63 -0.22 1.12
CA GLY A 97 11.02 0.05 0.73
C GLY A 97 11.87 -1.21 0.49
N SER A 98 11.47 -2.36 1.05
CA SER A 98 12.13 -3.65 0.79
C SER A 98 11.90 -4.20 -0.62
N LYS A 99 10.83 -3.75 -1.30
CA LYS A 99 10.44 -4.23 -2.64
C LYS A 99 10.46 -3.13 -3.69
N TYR A 100 10.11 -1.91 -3.27
CA TYR A 100 9.98 -0.76 -4.13
C TYR A 100 11.05 0.28 -3.84
N LYS A 101 11.56 0.93 -4.88
CA LYS A 101 12.50 2.05 -4.81
C LYS A 101 11.81 3.31 -5.30
N LEU A 102 11.91 4.39 -4.52
CA LEU A 102 11.43 5.71 -4.94
C LEU A 102 12.15 6.11 -6.22
N ILE A 103 11.41 6.36 -7.30
CA ILE A 103 11.99 6.91 -8.52
C ILE A 103 12.08 8.43 -8.37
N GLU A 104 13.22 8.99 -8.74
CA GLU A 104 13.35 10.44 -8.84
C GLU A 104 12.50 10.93 -10.03
N PRO A 105 11.84 12.09 -9.91
CA PRO A 105 11.16 12.68 -11.05
C PRO A 105 12.17 12.90 -12.17
N ILE A 106 11.84 12.46 -13.38
CA ILE A 106 12.67 12.71 -14.56
C ILE A 106 12.69 14.23 -14.75
N GLU A 107 13.86 14.86 -14.59
CA GLU A 107 14.05 16.26 -14.96
C GLU A 107 13.80 16.40 -16.46
N ILE A 108 12.61 16.90 -16.83
CA ILE A 108 12.37 17.33 -18.20
C ILE A 108 13.09 18.66 -18.33
N LYS A 109 14.33 18.62 -18.84
CA LYS A 109 15.02 19.83 -19.30
C LYS A 109 14.16 20.45 -20.39
N LYS A 110 13.56 21.60 -20.07
CA LYS A 110 12.84 22.45 -21.02
C LYS A 110 13.79 23.07 -22.03
#